data_AF-A0A951EYF8-F1
#
_entry.id   AF-A0A951EYF8-F1
#
_cell.length_a   1.000
_cell.length_b   1.000
_cell.length_c   1.000
_cell.angle_alpha   90.00
_cell.angle_beta   90.00
_cell.angle_gamma   90.00
#
_symmetry.space_group_name_H-M   'P 1'
#
loop_
_entity.id
_entity.type
_entity.pdbx_description
1 polymer ?
#
loop_
_entity_poly.entity_id
_entity_poly.type
_entity_poly.pdbx_seq_one_letter_code
_entity_poly.pdbx_strand_id
1 'polypeptide(L)'
;MRAIALLLVAWASPAATFDYWVDPCAKPDSGCHRGDSQLAKWALEAWAEATGHKLIFRETFERAKAQIRVNWASGNQGLYGEARPIVVNGIRGAEVYVLPPAETPEDPLMRDAIVYLTCLHETGHALGLAHTAAFADIMYSFQFGGDIPEYFGRYRRQLMIRDDIHRHSGMSTEDRKRILELYR
;
A
#
# COMPACT_ATOMS: atom_id res chain seq x y z
N MET A 1 -46.72 -24.17 -26.56
CA MET A 1 -45.98 -23.74 -25.36
C MET A 1 -44.66 -23.14 -25.82
N ARG A 2 -44.43 -21.84 -25.60
CA ARG A 2 -43.15 -21.16 -25.92
C ARG A 2 -42.40 -20.94 -24.62
N ALA A 3 -41.25 -21.59 -24.47
CA ALA A 3 -40.34 -21.36 -23.35
C ALA A 3 -39.60 -20.03 -23.60
N ILE A 4 -39.73 -19.07 -22.69
CA ILE A 4 -38.96 -17.83 -22.67
C ILE A 4 -37.71 -18.11 -21.83
N ALA A 5 -36.54 -18.12 -22.48
CA ALA A 5 -35.27 -18.18 -21.80
C ALA A 5 -34.91 -16.78 -21.26
N LEU A 6 -34.93 -16.63 -19.93
CA LEU A 6 -34.40 -15.44 -19.27
C LEU A 6 -32.87 -15.51 -19.27
N LEU A 7 -32.23 -14.70 -20.10
CA LEU A 7 -30.80 -14.40 -20.02
C LEU A 7 -30.55 -13.51 -18.81
N LEU A 8 -30.00 -14.09 -17.74
CA LEU A 8 -29.43 -13.36 -16.62
C LEU A 8 -28.13 -12.69 -17.08
N VAL A 9 -28.20 -11.40 -17.41
CA VAL A 9 -27.01 -10.57 -17.60
C VAL A 9 -26.47 -10.24 -16.22
N ALA A 10 -25.38 -10.88 -15.83
CA ALA A 10 -24.61 -10.49 -14.65
C ALA A 10 -23.93 -9.15 -14.94
N TRP A 11 -24.40 -8.07 -14.30
CA TRP A 11 -23.72 -6.79 -14.33
C TRP A 11 -22.47 -6.90 -13.46
N ALA A 12 -21.30 -7.03 -14.08
CA ALA A 12 -20.04 -6.85 -13.36
C ALA A 12 -19.89 -5.36 -13.05
N SER A 13 -19.80 -5.00 -11.77
CA SER A 13 -19.38 -3.66 -11.37
C SER A 13 -18.00 -3.38 -12.00
N PRO A 14 -17.79 -2.20 -12.62
CA PRO A 14 -16.49 -1.87 -13.18
C PRO A 14 -15.44 -1.85 -12.08
N ALA A 15 -14.26 -2.41 -12.35
CA ALA A 15 -13.12 -2.34 -11.44
C ALA A 15 -12.78 -0.87 -11.12
N ALA A 16 -12.59 -0.56 -9.84
CA ALA A 16 -12.17 0.77 -9.43
C ALA A 16 -10.72 0.98 -9.85
N THR A 17 -10.47 2.02 -10.64
CA THR A 17 -9.15 2.33 -11.18
C THR A 17 -8.57 3.57 -10.50
N PHE A 18 -7.32 3.48 -10.07
CA PHE A 18 -6.56 4.59 -9.52
C PHE A 18 -5.31 4.83 -10.37
N ASP A 19 -5.11 6.07 -10.81
CA ASP A 19 -3.81 6.50 -11.31
C ASP A 19 -2.91 6.79 -10.11
N TYR A 20 -1.69 6.27 -10.15
CA TYR A 20 -0.69 6.49 -9.11
C TYR A 20 0.60 7.08 -9.67
N TRP A 21 1.28 7.84 -8.83
CA TRP A 21 2.60 8.38 -9.10
C TRP A 21 3.50 8.09 -7.90
N VAL A 22 4.74 7.70 -8.15
CA VAL A 22 5.76 7.50 -7.13
C VAL A 22 6.89 8.49 -7.38
N ASP A 23 7.30 9.20 -6.35
CA ASP A 23 8.44 10.11 -6.42
C ASP A 23 9.68 9.35 -6.94
N PRO A 24 10.36 9.89 -7.97
CA PRO A 24 11.51 9.24 -8.60
C PRO A 24 12.77 9.25 -7.71
N CYS A 25 12.64 9.62 -6.42
CA CYS A 25 13.73 9.56 -5.45
C CYS A 25 14.84 10.59 -5.77
N ALA A 26 14.45 11.75 -6.31
CA ALA A 26 15.39 12.75 -6.81
C ALA A 26 16.01 13.63 -5.71
N LYS A 27 15.45 13.61 -4.49
CA LYS A 27 15.87 14.44 -3.37
C LYS A 27 16.85 13.69 -2.46
N PRO A 28 18.15 14.08 -2.42
CA PRO A 28 19.15 13.33 -1.64
C PRO A 28 18.88 13.29 -0.13
N ASP A 29 18.19 14.30 0.40
CA ASP A 29 17.86 14.45 1.81
C ASP A 29 16.63 13.64 2.24
N SER A 30 15.95 12.96 1.31
CA SER A 30 14.76 12.14 1.59
C SER A 30 15.05 10.77 2.22
N GLY A 31 16.31 10.32 2.25
CA GLY A 31 16.69 8.96 2.68
C GLY A 31 16.20 7.85 1.73
N CYS A 32 15.54 8.21 0.64
CA CYS A 32 15.06 7.25 -0.35
C CYS A 32 16.21 6.66 -1.17
N HIS A 33 16.05 5.38 -1.50
CA HIS A 33 16.91 4.64 -2.40
C HIS A 33 16.25 4.41 -3.76
N ARG A 34 17.06 4.26 -4.82
CA ARG A 34 16.58 4.00 -6.18
C ARG A 34 15.61 2.80 -6.26
N GLY A 35 15.77 1.81 -5.39
CA GLY A 35 14.89 0.63 -5.32
C GLY A 35 13.56 0.85 -4.59
N ASP A 36 13.37 1.95 -3.87
CA ASP A 36 12.19 2.15 -3.00
C ASP A 36 10.92 2.37 -3.80
N SER A 37 11.05 2.99 -4.98
CA SER A 37 9.92 3.12 -5.89
C SER A 37 9.35 1.76 -6.30
N GLN A 38 10.17 0.71 -6.34
CA GLN A 38 9.69 -0.65 -6.61
C GLN A 38 8.91 -1.22 -5.41
N LEU A 39 9.34 -0.94 -4.18
CA LEU A 39 8.62 -1.37 -2.97
C LEU A 39 7.23 -0.73 -2.89
N ALA A 40 7.12 0.56 -3.24
CA ALA A 40 5.83 1.25 -3.34
C ALA A 40 4.91 0.63 -4.40
N LYS A 41 5.46 0.23 -5.56
CA LYS A 41 4.70 -0.46 -6.62
C LYS A 41 4.21 -1.83 -6.14
N TRP A 42 5.07 -2.62 -5.52
CA TRP A 42 4.70 -3.92 -4.94
C TRP A 42 3.60 -3.79 -3.88
N ALA A 43 3.57 -2.71 -3.11
CA ALA A 43 2.51 -2.45 -2.15
C ALA A 43 1.14 -2.24 -2.83
N LEU A 44 1.10 -1.45 -3.92
CA LEU A 44 -0.12 -1.26 -4.72
C LEU A 44 -0.56 -2.54 -5.42
N GLU A 45 0.38 -3.30 -5.98
CA GLU A 45 0.10 -4.62 -6.58
C GLU A 45 -0.50 -5.58 -5.56
N ALA A 46 0.00 -5.60 -4.32
CA ALA A 46 -0.56 -6.44 -3.26
C ALA A 46 -2.04 -6.09 -2.96
N TRP A 47 -2.44 -4.81 -3.02
CA TRP A 47 -3.85 -4.40 -2.91
C TRP A 47 -4.70 -4.84 -4.10
N ALA A 48 -4.14 -4.77 -5.32
CA ALA A 48 -4.82 -5.29 -6.50
C ALA A 48 -5.06 -6.80 -6.39
N GLU A 49 -4.04 -7.57 -6.02
CA GLU A 49 -4.14 -9.01 -5.82
C GLU A 49 -5.11 -9.38 -4.69
N ALA A 50 -5.07 -8.65 -3.57
CA ALA A 50 -5.97 -8.87 -2.43
C ALA A 50 -7.44 -8.72 -2.80
N THR A 51 -7.75 -7.92 -3.83
CA THR A 51 -9.11 -7.72 -4.33
C THR A 51 -9.46 -8.57 -5.55
N GLY A 52 -8.57 -9.48 -5.98
CA GLY A 52 -8.75 -10.24 -7.23
C GLY A 52 -8.83 -9.32 -8.45
N HIS A 53 -8.05 -8.24 -8.45
CA HIS A 53 -8.00 -7.19 -9.47
C HIS A 53 -9.30 -6.40 -9.68
N LYS A 54 -10.18 -6.35 -8.68
CA LYS A 54 -11.27 -5.35 -8.65
C LYS A 54 -10.74 -3.93 -8.43
N LEU A 55 -9.55 -3.81 -7.84
CA LEU A 55 -8.73 -2.61 -7.88
C LEU A 55 -7.72 -2.71 -9.01
N ILE A 56 -7.61 -1.66 -9.83
CA ILE A 56 -6.60 -1.52 -10.88
C ILE A 56 -5.78 -0.27 -10.60
N PHE A 57 -4.46 -0.41 -10.57
CA PHE A 57 -3.54 0.71 -10.40
C PHE A 57 -2.80 0.96 -11.72
N ARG A 58 -2.81 2.20 -12.19
CA ARG A 58 -2.11 2.62 -13.40
C ARG A 58 -1.05 3.65 -13.05
N GLU A 59 0.20 3.35 -13.39
CA GLU A 59 1.27 4.33 -13.19
C GLU A 59 1.07 5.51 -14.15
N THR A 60 1.29 6.72 -13.64
CA THR A 60 1.38 7.94 -14.46
C THR A 60 2.63 8.72 -14.09
N PHE A 61 3.24 9.37 -15.09
CA PHE A 61 4.35 10.31 -14.88
C PHE A 61 3.85 11.73 -14.53
N GLU A 62 2.56 11.99 -14.71
CA GLU A 62 1.94 13.27 -14.39
C GLU A 62 1.36 13.23 -12.97
N ARG A 63 2.18 13.59 -11.98
CA ARG A 63 1.79 13.62 -10.54
C ARG A 63 0.42 14.23 -10.28
N ALA A 64 0.07 15.31 -10.98
CA ALA A 64 -1.21 16.01 -10.80
C ALA A 64 -2.44 15.15 -11.16
N LYS A 65 -2.29 14.17 -12.07
CA LYS A 65 -3.36 13.25 -12.50
C LYS A 65 -3.52 12.05 -11.57
N ALA A 66 -2.53 11.74 -10.74
CA ALA A 66 -2.56 10.61 -9.83
C ALA A 66 -3.44 10.88 -8.60
N GLN A 67 -4.35 9.94 -8.29
CA GLN A 67 -5.12 9.92 -7.04
C GLN A 67 -4.28 9.43 -5.86
N ILE A 68 -3.32 8.54 -6.09
CA ILE A 68 -2.38 8.07 -5.07
C ILE A 68 -0.98 8.58 -5.42
N ARG A 69 -0.38 9.34 -4.52
CA ARG A 69 0.93 9.97 -4.76
C ARG A 69 1.88 9.57 -3.65
N VAL A 70 2.82 8.69 -3.95
CA VAL A 70 3.85 8.28 -2.97
C VAL A 70 5.00 9.27 -3.04
N ASN A 71 5.28 9.92 -1.91
CA ASN A 71 6.33 10.91 -1.75
C ASN A 71 7.31 10.42 -0.67
N TRP A 72 8.61 10.60 -0.92
CA TRP A 72 9.65 10.33 0.08
C TRP A 72 9.86 11.59 0.92
N ALA A 73 9.63 11.47 2.22
CA ALA A 73 9.75 12.57 3.17
C ALA A 73 10.95 12.36 4.11
N SER A 74 11.39 13.46 4.71
CA SER A 74 12.52 13.52 5.65
C SER A 74 12.12 14.26 6.92
N GLY A 75 12.91 14.07 7.99
CA GLY A 75 12.73 14.75 9.28
C GLY A 75 11.90 13.96 10.30
N ASN A 76 11.39 14.65 11.33
CA ASN A 76 10.67 14.05 12.47
C ASN A 76 9.13 14.09 12.35
N GLN A 77 8.56 14.29 11.17
CA GLN A 77 7.10 14.28 10.98
C GLN A 77 6.61 12.85 10.72
N GLY A 78 5.86 12.28 11.67
CA GLY A 78 5.42 10.87 11.64
C GLY A 78 6.57 9.91 11.97
N LEU A 79 6.27 8.76 12.59
CA LEU A 79 7.32 7.78 12.91
C LEU A 79 7.82 7.05 11.66
N TYR A 80 6.93 6.79 10.70
CA TYR A 80 7.25 6.01 9.49
C TYR A 80 6.55 6.55 8.24
N GLY A 81 5.29 6.99 8.34
CA GLY A 81 4.55 7.52 7.21
C GLY A 81 3.33 8.33 7.62
N GLU A 82 2.67 8.91 6.61
CA GLU A 82 1.40 9.62 6.74
C GLU A 82 0.65 9.65 5.40
N ALA A 83 -0.62 9.26 5.41
CA ALA A 83 -1.54 9.45 4.30
C ALA A 83 -2.44 10.68 4.52
N ARG A 84 -2.37 11.66 3.61
CA ARG A 84 -3.20 12.87 3.61
C ARG A 84 -4.23 12.80 2.48
N PRO A 85 -5.53 12.90 2.76
CA PRO A 85 -6.56 12.73 1.73
C PRO A 85 -6.50 13.83 0.67
N ILE A 86 -6.70 13.44 -0.59
CA ILE A 86 -6.86 14.35 -1.73
C ILE A 86 -8.04 13.93 -2.60
N VAL A 87 -8.46 14.82 -3.49
CA VAL A 87 -9.44 14.53 -4.54
C VAL A 87 -8.85 14.94 -5.89
N VAL A 88 -8.87 14.04 -6.86
CA VAL A 88 -8.40 14.29 -8.22
C VAL A 88 -9.49 13.83 -9.19
N ASN A 89 -10.03 14.76 -9.98
CA ASN A 89 -11.15 14.52 -10.90
C ASN A 89 -12.37 13.86 -10.22
N GLY A 90 -12.68 14.27 -8.99
CA GLY A 90 -13.80 13.73 -8.21
C GLY A 90 -13.53 12.37 -7.55
N ILE A 91 -12.37 11.75 -7.79
CA ILE A 91 -11.98 10.49 -7.17
C ILE A 91 -11.14 10.81 -5.92
N ARG A 92 -11.54 10.27 -4.77
CA ARG A 92 -10.78 10.37 -3.51
C ARG A 92 -9.51 9.52 -3.61
N GLY A 93 -8.42 10.01 -3.03
CA GLY A 93 -7.17 9.26 -2.86
C GLY A 93 -6.34 9.90 -1.76
N ALA A 94 -5.01 9.78 -1.82
CA ALA A 94 -4.13 10.40 -0.85
C ALA A 94 -2.76 10.80 -1.41
N GLU A 95 -2.19 11.85 -0.82
CA GLU A 95 -0.75 12.03 -0.73
C GLU A 95 -0.23 11.08 0.35
N VAL A 96 0.56 10.10 -0.04
CA VAL A 96 1.22 9.13 0.83
C VAL A 96 2.65 9.61 1.04
N TYR A 97 3.01 9.93 2.28
CA TYR A 97 4.36 10.28 2.68
C TYR A 97 4.98 9.10 3.40
N VAL A 98 6.16 8.69 2.96
CA VAL A 98 6.94 7.61 3.58
C VAL A 98 8.27 8.19 4.01
N LEU A 99 8.66 7.94 5.25
CA LEU A 99 9.97 8.25 5.81
C LEU A 99 10.80 6.95 5.79
N PRO A 100 11.71 6.79 4.82
CA PRO A 100 12.63 5.68 4.84
C PRO A 100 13.50 5.75 6.10
N PRO A 101 13.70 4.63 6.82
CA PRO A 101 14.59 4.62 7.96
C PRO A 101 16.04 4.81 7.50
N ALA A 102 16.91 5.20 8.43
CA ALA A 102 18.34 5.23 8.18
C ALA A 102 18.86 3.83 7.81
N GLU A 103 20.00 3.79 7.12
CA GLU A 103 20.64 2.55 6.72
C GLU A 103 21.00 1.66 7.92
N THR A 104 20.79 0.36 7.73
CA THR A 104 21.16 -0.70 8.68
C THR A 104 22.01 -1.72 7.92
N PRO A 105 23.33 -1.48 7.76
CA PRO A 105 24.19 -2.30 6.91
C PRO A 105 24.17 -3.80 7.22
N GLU A 106 23.84 -4.16 8.46
CA GLU A 106 23.77 -5.54 8.94
C GLU A 106 22.50 -6.27 8.48
N ASP A 107 21.41 -5.56 8.17
CA ASP A 107 20.15 -6.16 7.71
C ASP A 107 19.40 -5.27 6.69
N PRO A 108 19.90 -5.18 5.43
CA PRO A 108 19.28 -4.36 4.39
C PRO A 108 17.84 -4.79 4.06
N LEU A 109 17.49 -6.07 4.29
CA LEU A 109 16.13 -6.56 4.10
C LEU A 109 15.16 -6.05 5.17
N MET A 110 15.64 -5.74 6.39
CA MET A 110 14.79 -5.10 7.40
C MET A 110 14.42 -3.68 6.97
N ARG A 111 15.37 -2.93 6.44
CA ARG A 111 15.11 -1.58 5.90
C ARG A 111 14.09 -1.63 4.76
N ASP A 112 14.26 -2.55 3.81
CA ASP A 112 13.29 -2.76 2.73
C ASP A 112 11.91 -3.20 3.27
N ALA A 113 11.86 -4.07 4.29
CA ALA A 113 10.62 -4.48 4.94
C ALA A 113 9.88 -3.30 5.59
N ILE A 114 10.59 -2.41 6.30
CA ILE A 114 9.99 -1.22 6.91
C ILE A 114 9.41 -0.31 5.83
N VAL A 115 10.16 -0.02 4.76
CA VAL A 115 9.68 0.84 3.67
C VAL A 115 8.48 0.22 2.97
N TYR A 116 8.54 -1.07 2.62
CA TYR A 116 7.43 -1.78 1.98
C TYR A 116 6.16 -1.78 2.83
N LEU A 117 6.26 -2.19 4.09
CA LEU A 117 5.09 -2.27 4.98
C LEU A 117 4.51 -0.88 5.28
N THR A 118 5.35 0.16 5.33
CA THR A 118 4.88 1.54 5.45
C THR A 118 4.13 1.98 4.18
N CYS A 119 4.69 1.76 2.99
CA CYS A 119 3.98 2.00 1.73
C CYS A 119 2.63 1.27 1.70
N LEU A 120 2.60 0.02 2.14
CA LEU A 120 1.39 -0.80 2.17
C LEU A 120 0.33 -0.25 3.13
N HIS A 121 0.73 0.14 4.34
CA HIS A 121 -0.14 0.75 5.34
C HIS A 121 -0.75 2.07 4.83
N GLU A 122 0.10 3.00 4.38
CA GLU A 122 -0.36 4.33 3.98
C GLU A 122 -1.19 4.30 2.69
N THR A 123 -0.87 3.39 1.76
CA THR A 123 -1.75 3.16 0.60
C THR A 123 -3.06 2.49 0.99
N GLY A 124 -3.10 1.70 2.06
CA GLY A 124 -4.34 1.22 2.66
C GLY A 124 -5.25 2.36 3.12
N HIS A 125 -4.68 3.39 3.76
CA HIS A 125 -5.41 4.63 4.06
C HIS A 125 -5.88 5.37 2.81
N ALA A 126 -5.05 5.43 1.76
CA ALA A 126 -5.45 6.02 0.48
C ALA A 126 -6.67 5.34 -0.16
N LEU A 127 -6.83 4.04 0.10
CA LEU A 127 -7.97 3.21 -0.33
C LEU A 127 -9.17 3.27 0.66
N GLY A 128 -9.06 4.04 1.73
CA GLY A 128 -10.13 4.26 2.70
C GLY A 128 -10.16 3.28 3.88
N LEU A 129 -9.13 2.45 4.06
CA LEU A 129 -9.02 1.62 5.25
C LEU A 129 -8.69 2.48 6.48
N ALA A 130 -9.36 2.19 7.59
CA ALA A 130 -9.08 2.79 8.89
C ALA A 130 -8.08 1.93 9.69
N HIS A 131 -7.43 2.56 10.66
CA HIS A 131 -6.60 1.87 11.63
C HIS A 131 -7.34 0.75 12.37
N THR A 132 -6.57 -0.23 12.84
CA THR A 132 -7.03 -1.35 13.65
C THR A 132 -6.20 -1.47 14.92
N ALA A 133 -6.76 -2.15 15.93
CA ALA A 133 -6.04 -2.53 17.15
C ALA A 133 -5.48 -3.95 17.10
N ALA A 134 -5.64 -4.67 15.98
CA ALA A 134 -5.16 -6.04 15.83
C ALA A 134 -3.71 -6.03 15.32
N PHE A 135 -2.77 -6.47 16.15
CA PHE A 135 -1.33 -6.38 15.89
C PHE A 135 -0.88 -7.03 14.57
N ALA A 136 -1.59 -8.06 14.10
CA ALA A 136 -1.29 -8.77 12.86
C ALA A 136 -1.73 -8.02 11.59
N ASP A 137 -2.67 -7.08 11.71
CA ASP A 137 -3.20 -6.33 10.56
C ASP A 137 -2.12 -5.37 10.03
N ILE A 138 -2.05 -5.17 8.71
CA ILE A 138 -1.20 -4.13 8.13
C ILE A 138 -1.65 -2.75 8.59
N MET A 139 -2.96 -2.57 8.79
CA MET A 139 -3.55 -1.31 9.26
C MET A 139 -3.46 -1.13 10.79
N TYR A 140 -2.66 -1.93 11.50
CA TYR A 140 -2.45 -1.78 12.94
C TYR A 140 -1.91 -0.39 13.29
N SER A 141 -2.50 0.27 14.28
CA SER A 141 -1.98 1.55 14.78
C SER A 141 -1.04 1.35 15.95
N PHE A 142 0.18 1.87 15.84
CA PHE A 142 1.16 1.86 16.94
C PHE A 142 0.72 2.68 18.17
N GLN A 143 -0.35 3.47 18.08
CA GLN A 143 -0.95 4.13 19.24
C GLN A 143 -1.52 3.15 20.27
N PHE A 144 -1.86 1.93 19.85
CA PHE A 144 -2.27 0.85 20.76
C PHE A 144 -1.08 0.16 21.46
N GLY A 145 0.16 0.61 21.21
CA GLY A 145 1.38 0.06 21.79
C GLY A 145 1.87 -1.19 21.04
N GLY A 146 2.41 -2.16 21.77
CA GLY A 146 2.96 -3.39 21.22
C GLY A 146 4.45 -3.31 20.87
N ASP A 147 4.98 -4.40 20.33
CA ASP A 147 6.39 -4.55 19.97
C ASP A 147 6.60 -4.14 18.51
N ILE A 148 6.96 -2.86 18.28
CA ILE A 148 7.21 -2.31 16.94
C ILE A 148 8.36 -3.05 16.22
N PRO A 149 9.51 -3.33 16.86
CA PRO A 149 10.52 -4.21 16.27
C PRO A 149 9.97 -5.55 15.80
N GLU A 150 9.13 -6.21 16.59
CA GLU A 150 8.50 -7.48 16.19
C GLU A 150 7.44 -7.31 15.09
N TYR A 151 6.77 -6.16 15.03
CA TYR A 151 5.81 -5.85 13.95
C TYR A 151 6.48 -5.96 12.58
N PHE A 152 7.67 -5.39 12.43
CA PHE A 152 8.47 -5.53 11.20
C PHE A 152 9.21 -6.88 11.15
N GLY A 153 9.70 -7.34 12.31
CA GLY A 153 10.44 -8.60 12.48
C GLY A 153 9.69 -9.82 11.97
N ARG A 154 8.37 -9.92 12.24
CA ARG A 154 7.55 -11.05 11.77
C ARG A 154 7.51 -11.17 10.25
N TYR A 155 7.55 -10.04 9.55
CA TYR A 155 7.54 -10.00 8.10
C TYR A 155 8.94 -10.27 7.56
N ARG A 156 9.95 -9.61 8.15
CA ARG A 156 11.37 -9.80 7.80
C ARG A 156 11.79 -11.28 7.82
N ARG A 157 11.29 -12.08 8.76
CA ARG A 157 11.60 -13.52 8.86
C ARG A 157 11.06 -14.36 7.69
N GLN A 158 10.16 -13.82 6.87
CA GLN A 158 9.66 -14.47 5.65
C GLN A 158 10.57 -14.23 4.44
N LEU A 159 11.55 -13.33 4.56
CA LEU A 159 12.38 -12.86 3.44
C LEU A 159 13.77 -13.50 3.49
N MET A 160 14.15 -14.18 2.40
CA MET A 160 15.54 -14.59 2.16
C MET A 160 16.23 -13.63 1.19
N ILE A 161 15.48 -13.09 0.23
CA ILE A 161 15.93 -12.11 -0.76
C ILE A 161 14.90 -10.99 -0.92
N ARG A 162 15.31 -9.86 -1.51
CA ARG A 162 14.43 -8.69 -1.70
C ARG A 162 13.17 -9.03 -2.48
N ASP A 163 13.28 -9.88 -3.50
CA ASP A 163 12.15 -10.30 -4.35
C ASP A 163 11.08 -11.10 -3.60
N ASP A 164 11.39 -11.66 -2.42
CA ASP A 164 10.39 -12.32 -1.58
C ASP A 164 9.34 -11.33 -1.08
N ILE A 165 9.66 -10.03 -1.02
CA ILE A 165 8.71 -8.98 -0.62
C ILE A 165 7.49 -8.97 -1.53
N HIS A 166 7.69 -9.09 -2.85
CA HIS A 166 6.58 -9.14 -3.80
C HIS A 166 5.72 -10.40 -3.62
N ARG A 167 6.28 -11.49 -3.10
CA ARG A 167 5.59 -12.78 -2.90
C ARG A 167 4.84 -12.86 -1.57
N HIS A 168 5.26 -12.06 -0.59
CA HIS A 168 4.66 -12.01 0.74
C HIS A 168 4.01 -10.64 0.94
N SER A 169 2.69 -10.58 0.85
CA SER A 169 1.99 -9.28 0.92
C SER A 169 2.12 -8.52 2.24
N GLY A 170 2.46 -9.17 3.35
CA GLY A 170 2.41 -8.54 4.68
C GLY A 170 0.99 -8.26 5.23
N MET A 171 -0.07 -8.50 4.46
CA MET A 171 -1.47 -8.39 4.89
C MET A 171 -1.94 -9.60 5.70
N SER A 172 -2.78 -9.36 6.70
CA SER A 172 -3.55 -10.39 7.37
C SER A 172 -4.75 -10.85 6.51
N THR A 173 -5.42 -11.92 6.94
CA THR A 173 -6.71 -12.34 6.37
C THR A 173 -7.79 -11.27 6.54
N GLU A 174 -7.80 -10.53 7.66
CA GLU A 174 -8.81 -9.51 7.93
C GLU A 174 -8.59 -8.24 7.08
N ASP A 175 -7.35 -7.86 6.79
CA ASP A 175 -7.06 -6.76 5.87
C ASP A 175 -7.64 -7.05 4.48
N ARG A 176 -7.41 -8.26 3.97
CA ARG A 176 -7.93 -8.74 2.68
C ARG A 176 -9.45 -8.72 2.64
N LYS A 177 -10.10 -9.15 3.72
CA LYS A 177 -11.55 -9.13 3.85
C LYS A 177 -12.11 -7.71 3.82
N ARG A 178 -11.50 -6.78 4.55
CA ARG A 178 -11.96 -5.38 4.64
C ARG A 178 -11.80 -4.64 3.31
N ILE A 179 -10.67 -4.80 2.63
CA ILE A 179 -10.49 -4.15 1.32
C ILE A 179 -11.47 -4.73 0.29
N LEU A 180 -11.70 -6.05 0.31
CA LEU A 180 -12.73 -6.67 -0.54
C LEU A 180 -14.13 -6.13 -0.24
N GLU A 181 -14.47 -5.88 1.03
CA GLU A 181 -15.74 -5.28 1.45
C GLU A 181 -15.95 -3.85 0.91
N LEU A 182 -14.89 -3.05 0.85
CA LEU A 182 -14.95 -1.69 0.28
C LEU A 182 -15.14 -1.67 -1.25
N TYR A 183 -14.68 -2.72 -1.95
CA TYR A 183 -14.64 -2.77 -3.41
C TYR A 183 -15.36 -4.01 -3.97
N ARG A 184 -16.49 -4.41 -3.35
CA ARG A 184 -17.29 -5.58 -3.78
C ARG A 184 -17.90 -5.44 -5.16
#